data_AF-A0A7X8B0M1-F1
#
_entry.id   AF-A0A7X8B0M1-F1
#
_cell.length_a   1.000
_cell.length_b   1.000
_cell.length_c   1.000
_cell.angle_alpha   90.00
_cell.angle_beta   90.00
_cell.angle_gamma   90.00
#
_symmetry.space_group_name_H-M   'P 1'
#
loop_
_entity.id
_entity.type
_entity.pdbx_description
1 polymer ?
#
loop_
_entity_poly.entity_id
_entity_poly.type
_entity_poly.pdbx_seq_one_letter_code
_entity_poly.pdbx_strand_id
1 'polypeptide(L)'
;MKTSRNPFIFLVTGLLLLSSFESTLCVEEPGQSGGKYAYTTDWFTKHIPTWTHVLSELKGKPDLNYLEVGVWEGRSFFWVLDNILTHPSSKAIALDVFFGDEEQRFRQNLERSGHASRVRVIKGFSQQKLRDLELNTMDLIYIDGDHKSKAVLTDALLSWDLLKEGGILIFDDYRYPPDLPIELRPEYAIDVFVRLFGDELKILHSGYQFIVRKSKTPCNPDMGFIERWEAPIACSTVGPYVYYWKPRKLYEARTNREIPLEKGEEALMENTLLHLRMAFRLEVGKREAARYRKFLDRLGLQEISVSAGEGMQTKQQ
;
A
#
# COMPACT_ATOMS: atom_id res chain seq x y z
N MET A 1 -52.22 -54.76 -69.60
CA MET A 1 -52.60 -53.92 -68.44
C MET A 1 -52.06 -54.59 -67.18
N LYS A 2 -51.24 -53.88 -66.37
CA LYS A 2 -50.84 -54.10 -64.94
C LYS A 2 -50.54 -55.55 -64.46
N THR A 3 -49.55 -55.93 -63.66
CA THR A 3 -48.52 -55.31 -62.79
C THR A 3 -47.65 -56.44 -62.20
N SER A 4 -46.33 -56.22 -62.11
CA SER A 4 -45.32 -56.55 -61.07
C SER A 4 -45.54 -57.67 -60.00
N ARG A 5 -44.54 -58.56 -59.77
CA ARG A 5 -43.61 -58.57 -58.60
C ARG A 5 -42.61 -59.77 -58.52
N ASN A 6 -41.34 -59.43 -58.16
CA ASN A 6 -40.31 -60.14 -57.34
C ASN A 6 -39.69 -61.52 -57.74
N PRO A 7 -38.53 -61.93 -57.17
CA PRO A 7 -37.22 -61.25 -57.04
C PRO A 7 -36.01 -62.20 -57.36
N PHE A 8 -34.78 -61.70 -57.47
CA PHE A 8 -33.55 -62.51 -57.34
C PHE A 8 -32.37 -61.71 -56.73
N ILE A 9 -31.55 -62.46 -56.00
CA ILE A 9 -30.42 -62.15 -55.10
C ILE A 9 -29.11 -61.98 -55.89
N PHE A 10 -28.14 -61.17 -55.41
CA PHE A 10 -26.73 -61.58 -55.20
C PHE A 10 -25.89 -60.55 -54.41
N LEU A 11 -24.90 -61.13 -53.72
CA LEU A 11 -24.02 -60.67 -52.64
C LEU A 11 -22.78 -59.92 -53.17
N VAL A 12 -22.30 -58.86 -52.47
CA VAL A 12 -20.89 -58.40 -52.58
C VAL A 12 -20.36 -57.95 -51.22
N THR A 13 -19.18 -58.46 -50.90
CA THR A 13 -18.30 -58.29 -49.74
C THR A 13 -17.62 -56.92 -49.67
N GLY A 14 -17.62 -56.28 -48.48
CA GLY A 14 -16.89 -55.04 -48.20
C GLY A 14 -15.53 -55.28 -47.53
N LEU A 15 -14.49 -54.65 -48.08
CA LEU A 15 -13.09 -54.72 -47.65
C LEU A 15 -12.80 -53.63 -46.59
N LEU A 16 -12.22 -54.02 -45.44
CA LEU A 16 -11.73 -53.12 -44.40
C LEU A 16 -10.33 -52.62 -44.75
N LEU A 17 -10.13 -51.29 -44.83
CA LEU A 17 -8.82 -50.64 -44.87
C LEU A 17 -8.69 -49.74 -43.64
N LEU A 18 -7.80 -50.13 -42.73
CA LEU A 18 -7.31 -49.35 -41.60
C LEU A 18 -6.24 -48.39 -42.10
N SER A 19 -6.45 -47.08 -41.98
CA SER A 19 -5.40 -46.07 -42.12
C SER A 19 -5.04 -45.52 -40.74
N SER A 20 -3.78 -45.71 -40.36
CA SER A 20 -3.13 -45.21 -39.15
C SER A 20 -3.12 -43.68 -39.10
N PHE A 21 -3.68 -43.11 -38.03
CA PHE A 21 -3.47 -41.71 -37.64
C PHE A 21 -2.12 -41.61 -36.91
N GLU A 22 -1.07 -41.14 -37.59
CA GLU A 22 0.11 -40.61 -36.92
C GLU A 22 -0.21 -39.20 -36.45
N SER A 23 -0.41 -39.07 -35.14
CA SER A 23 -0.53 -37.79 -34.46
C SER A 23 0.87 -37.27 -34.23
N THR A 24 1.36 -36.40 -35.10
CA THR A 24 2.58 -35.63 -34.83
C THR A 24 2.27 -34.67 -33.69
N LEU A 25 2.68 -35.02 -32.46
CA LEU A 25 2.80 -34.03 -31.38
C LEU A 25 3.87 -33.04 -31.82
N CYS A 26 3.45 -31.87 -32.31
CA CYS A 26 4.29 -30.69 -32.30
C CYS A 26 4.54 -30.34 -30.83
N VAL A 27 5.75 -30.63 -30.35
CA VAL A 27 6.27 -30.04 -29.12
C VAL A 27 6.55 -28.58 -29.45
N GLU A 28 5.69 -27.68 -28.96
CA GLU A 28 5.98 -26.24 -28.99
C GLU A 28 7.15 -25.95 -28.05
N GLU A 29 8.19 -25.31 -28.60
CA GLU A 29 9.29 -24.68 -27.84
C GLU A 29 8.72 -23.60 -26.90
N PRO A 30 9.22 -23.43 -25.66
CA PRO A 30 8.68 -22.46 -24.72
C PRO A 30 9.16 -21.05 -25.08
N GLY A 31 8.41 -20.38 -25.95
CA GLY A 31 8.62 -18.98 -26.33
C GLY A 31 7.29 -18.25 -26.55
N GLN A 32 6.97 -17.34 -25.62
CA GLN A 32 5.87 -16.36 -25.63
C GLN A 32 4.44 -16.91 -25.47
N SER A 33 3.92 -16.87 -24.24
CA SER A 33 2.48 -16.93 -24.00
C SER A 33 1.83 -15.61 -24.44
N GLY A 34 0.98 -15.67 -25.48
CA GLY A 34 0.20 -14.54 -25.98
C GLY A 34 -0.90 -14.12 -25.00
N GLY A 35 -0.56 -13.35 -23.98
CA GLY A 35 -1.52 -12.66 -23.10
C GLY A 35 -2.10 -11.40 -23.73
N LYS A 36 -3.21 -10.88 -23.17
CA LYS A 36 -3.86 -9.60 -23.56
C LYS A 36 -2.87 -8.42 -23.65
N TYR A 37 -1.82 -8.45 -22.83
CA TYR A 37 -0.79 -7.43 -22.71
C TYR A 37 0.59 -7.98 -23.04
N ALA A 38 1.50 -7.10 -23.48
CA ALA A 38 2.90 -7.42 -23.71
C ALA A 38 3.78 -6.73 -22.66
N TYR A 39 4.63 -7.51 -22.00
CA TYR A 39 5.56 -7.03 -20.97
C TYR A 39 6.94 -7.65 -21.20
N THR A 40 7.99 -6.90 -20.89
CA THR A 40 9.37 -7.38 -20.92
C THR A 40 9.81 -7.99 -19.59
N THR A 41 9.18 -7.58 -18.49
CA THR A 41 9.51 -8.05 -17.15
C THR A 41 8.26 -8.47 -16.38
N ASP A 42 8.46 -9.25 -15.30
CA ASP A 42 7.42 -9.61 -14.35
C ASP A 42 7.92 -9.46 -12.91
N TRP A 43 7.71 -8.27 -12.35
CA TRP A 43 7.96 -8.00 -10.93
C TRP A 43 6.69 -8.08 -10.08
N PHE A 44 5.51 -8.03 -10.72
CA PHE A 44 4.22 -7.86 -10.05
C PHE A 44 3.51 -9.17 -9.69
N THR A 45 3.58 -10.22 -10.52
CA THR A 45 2.70 -11.41 -10.38
C THR A 45 2.75 -12.05 -8.97
N LYS A 46 3.92 -12.04 -8.32
CA LYS A 46 4.11 -12.55 -6.95
C LYS A 46 3.28 -11.81 -5.88
N HIS A 47 2.85 -10.57 -6.16
CA HIS A 47 2.08 -9.72 -5.24
C HIS A 47 0.56 -9.86 -5.38
N ILE A 48 0.08 -10.51 -6.46
CA ILE A 48 -1.35 -10.71 -6.74
C ILE A 48 -2.12 -11.33 -5.57
N PRO A 49 -1.63 -12.36 -4.85
CA PRO A 49 -2.37 -12.91 -3.71
C PRO A 49 -2.63 -11.88 -2.60
N THR A 50 -1.61 -11.09 -2.25
CA THR A 50 -1.72 -10.02 -1.26
C THR A 50 -2.72 -8.95 -1.72
N TRP A 51 -2.60 -8.48 -2.97
CA TRP A 51 -3.49 -7.45 -3.51
C TRP A 51 -4.93 -7.95 -3.62
N THR A 52 -5.13 -9.20 -4.03
CA THR A 52 -6.47 -9.82 -4.10
C THR A 52 -7.14 -9.84 -2.73
N HIS A 53 -6.40 -10.15 -1.67
CA HIS A 53 -6.92 -10.14 -0.31
C HIS A 53 -7.20 -8.72 0.18
N VAL A 54 -6.21 -7.83 0.12
CA VAL A 54 -6.26 -6.48 0.70
C VAL A 54 -7.25 -5.56 -0.03
N LEU A 55 -7.35 -5.68 -1.36
CA LEU A 55 -8.21 -4.84 -2.20
C LEU A 55 -9.60 -5.45 -2.44
N SER A 56 -9.91 -6.59 -1.82
CA SER A 56 -11.17 -7.30 -2.02
C SER A 56 -12.40 -6.42 -1.79
N GLU A 57 -12.35 -5.50 -0.81
CA GLU A 57 -13.45 -4.58 -0.52
C GLU A 57 -13.66 -3.49 -1.57
N LEU A 58 -12.69 -3.24 -2.46
CA LEU A 58 -12.80 -2.25 -3.54
C LEU A 58 -13.35 -2.88 -4.83
N LYS A 59 -13.29 -4.21 -4.95
CA LYS A 59 -13.63 -4.93 -6.17
C LYS A 59 -15.07 -4.62 -6.64
N GLY A 60 -15.18 -4.05 -7.83
CA GLY A 60 -16.45 -3.75 -8.50
C GLY A 60 -17.23 -2.58 -7.91
N LYS A 61 -16.68 -1.84 -6.93
CA LYS A 61 -17.32 -0.62 -6.43
C LYS A 61 -17.31 0.48 -7.52
N PRO A 62 -18.37 1.28 -7.60
CA PRO A 62 -18.42 2.43 -8.50
C PRO A 62 -17.52 3.56 -7.99
N ASP A 63 -17.18 4.48 -8.89
CA ASP A 63 -16.61 5.81 -8.60
C ASP A 63 -15.29 5.80 -7.84
N LEU A 64 -14.51 4.72 -8.00
CA LEU A 64 -13.16 4.63 -7.45
C LEU A 64 -12.18 5.42 -8.31
N ASN A 65 -11.27 6.14 -7.66
CA ASN A 65 -10.13 6.76 -8.31
C ASN A 65 -8.83 6.08 -7.87
N TYR A 66 -8.06 5.60 -8.85
CA TYR A 66 -6.77 4.95 -8.65
C TYR A 66 -5.62 5.84 -9.18
N LEU A 67 -4.51 5.89 -8.45
CA LEU A 67 -3.27 6.50 -8.90
C LEU A 67 -2.12 5.50 -8.76
N GLU A 68 -1.31 5.38 -9.80
CA GLU A 68 -0.04 4.64 -9.76
C GLU A 68 1.10 5.59 -10.14
N VAL A 69 2.11 5.66 -9.27
CA VAL A 69 3.35 6.41 -9.47
C VAL A 69 4.45 5.43 -9.81
N GLY A 70 4.99 5.52 -11.04
CA GLY A 70 5.88 4.52 -11.62
C GLY A 70 5.07 3.35 -12.17
N VAL A 71 4.57 3.48 -13.40
CA VAL A 71 3.75 2.42 -14.04
C VAL A 71 4.56 1.49 -14.93
N TRP A 72 5.76 1.91 -15.39
CA TRP A 72 6.54 1.15 -16.37
C TRP A 72 5.66 0.73 -17.57
N GLU A 73 5.59 -0.56 -17.89
CA GLU A 73 4.76 -1.14 -18.95
C GLU A 73 3.30 -1.40 -18.53
N GLY A 74 2.97 -1.17 -17.26
CA GLY A 74 1.60 -1.13 -16.72
C GLY A 74 1.08 -2.44 -16.12
N ARG A 75 1.93 -3.40 -15.77
CA ARG A 75 1.48 -4.75 -15.34
C ARG A 75 0.57 -4.72 -14.10
N SER A 76 1.01 -4.06 -13.03
CA SER A 76 0.22 -3.76 -11.82
C SER A 76 -1.01 -2.94 -12.17
N PHE A 77 -0.81 -1.86 -12.92
CA PHE A 77 -1.85 -0.91 -13.32
C PHE A 77 -3.04 -1.57 -14.01
N PHE A 78 -2.78 -2.36 -15.04
CA PHE A 78 -3.83 -3.05 -15.80
C PHE A 78 -4.45 -4.19 -14.98
N TRP A 79 -3.69 -4.85 -14.11
CA TRP A 79 -4.27 -5.84 -13.20
C TRP A 79 -5.31 -5.20 -12.27
N VAL A 80 -5.04 -4.01 -11.71
CA VAL A 80 -6.02 -3.27 -10.90
C VAL A 80 -7.28 -2.93 -11.69
N LEU A 81 -7.10 -2.42 -12.92
CA LEU A 81 -8.23 -2.06 -13.78
C LEU A 81 -9.09 -3.26 -14.17
N ASP A 82 -8.46 -4.41 -14.44
CA ASP A 82 -9.16 -5.63 -14.87
C ASP A 82 -9.81 -6.38 -13.70
N ASN A 83 -9.28 -6.27 -12.47
CA ASN A 83 -9.69 -7.13 -11.35
C ASN A 83 -10.37 -6.39 -10.19
N ILE A 84 -10.06 -5.11 -9.98
CA ILE A 84 -10.53 -4.32 -8.84
C ILE A 84 -11.47 -3.21 -9.31
N LEU A 85 -10.98 -2.32 -10.18
CA LEU A 85 -11.75 -1.19 -10.73
C LEU A 85 -12.62 -1.65 -11.92
N THR A 86 -13.44 -2.68 -11.75
CA THR A 86 -14.23 -3.23 -12.87
C THR A 86 -15.48 -2.43 -13.22
N HIS A 87 -15.94 -1.54 -12.32
CA HIS A 87 -17.07 -0.66 -12.62
C HIS A 87 -16.67 0.44 -13.62
N PRO A 88 -17.51 0.75 -14.64
CA PRO A 88 -17.16 1.68 -15.71
C PRO A 88 -16.99 3.14 -15.26
N SER A 89 -17.55 3.53 -14.12
CA SER A 89 -17.41 4.90 -13.59
C SER A 89 -16.09 5.17 -12.86
N SER A 90 -15.34 4.11 -12.51
CA SER A 90 -14.05 4.23 -11.84
C SER A 90 -12.98 4.73 -12.82
N LYS A 91 -12.07 5.56 -12.34
CA LYS A 91 -11.01 6.21 -13.13
C LYS A 91 -9.63 5.87 -12.59
N ALA A 92 -8.61 5.96 -13.43
CA ALA A 92 -7.23 5.77 -13.01
C ALA A 92 -6.27 6.80 -13.61
N ILE A 93 -5.22 7.11 -12.87
CA ILE A 93 -4.12 7.97 -13.28
C ILE A 93 -2.84 7.14 -13.29
N ALA A 94 -2.20 7.05 -14.46
CA ALA A 94 -0.88 6.48 -14.62
C ALA A 94 0.14 7.62 -14.68
N LEU A 95 1.05 7.68 -13.72
CA LEU A 95 2.09 8.71 -13.64
C LEU A 95 3.47 8.05 -13.77
N ASP A 96 4.23 8.44 -14.78
CA ASP A 96 5.61 7.95 -14.98
C ASP A 96 6.49 8.99 -15.65
N VAL A 97 7.79 8.92 -15.47
CA VAL A 97 8.75 9.78 -16.21
C VAL A 97 8.93 9.28 -17.63
N PHE A 98 8.80 7.96 -17.89
CA PHE A 98 8.95 7.33 -19.20
C PHE A 98 10.27 7.70 -19.90
N PHE A 99 11.34 6.99 -19.54
CA PHE A 99 12.71 7.20 -20.04
C PHE A 99 13.02 6.47 -21.36
N GLY A 100 12.20 5.52 -21.80
CA GLY A 100 12.45 4.70 -22.98
C GLY A 100 11.23 4.00 -23.56
N ASP A 101 11.46 2.82 -24.14
CA ASP A 101 10.48 2.04 -24.91
C ASP A 101 9.28 1.57 -24.06
N GLU A 102 9.40 1.57 -22.74
CA GLU A 102 8.32 1.21 -21.82
C GLU A 102 7.09 2.09 -22.02
N GLU A 103 7.23 3.36 -22.43
CA GLU A 103 6.10 4.23 -22.73
C GLU A 103 5.28 3.69 -23.91
N GLN A 104 5.96 3.30 -24.99
CA GLN A 104 5.30 2.77 -26.17
C GLN A 104 4.55 1.49 -25.82
N ARG A 105 5.18 0.59 -25.03
CA ARG A 105 4.55 -0.65 -24.59
C ARG A 105 3.38 -0.40 -23.65
N PHE A 106 3.50 0.53 -22.69
CA PHE A 106 2.41 0.95 -21.82
C PHE A 106 1.22 1.43 -22.64
N ARG A 107 1.44 2.31 -23.63
CA ARG A 107 0.38 2.85 -24.48
C ARG A 107 -0.29 1.77 -25.33
N GLN A 108 0.48 0.85 -25.89
CA GLN A 108 -0.07 -0.31 -26.61
C GLN A 108 -0.90 -1.22 -25.69
N ASN A 109 -0.42 -1.46 -24.47
CA ASN A 109 -1.18 -2.21 -23.46
C ASN A 109 -2.46 -1.47 -23.06
N LEU A 110 -2.42 -0.13 -22.94
CA LEU A 110 -3.60 0.69 -22.66
C LEU A 110 -4.66 0.55 -23.76
N GLU A 111 -4.26 0.58 -25.03
CA GLU A 111 -5.17 0.33 -26.16
C GLU A 111 -5.78 -1.08 -26.08
N ARG A 112 -4.96 -2.10 -25.87
CA ARG A 112 -5.41 -3.50 -25.71
C ARG A 112 -6.29 -3.71 -24.48
N SER A 113 -6.15 -2.85 -23.46
CA SER A 113 -6.88 -2.96 -22.20
C SER A 113 -8.38 -2.71 -22.37
N GLY A 114 -8.76 -1.83 -23.30
CA GLY A 114 -10.11 -1.28 -23.42
C GLY A 114 -10.44 -0.18 -22.40
N HIS A 115 -9.50 0.23 -21.54
CA HIS A 115 -9.69 1.22 -20.47
C HIS A 115 -9.27 2.64 -20.84
N ALA A 116 -8.90 2.91 -22.10
CA ALA A 116 -8.33 4.20 -22.51
C ALA A 116 -9.20 5.41 -22.14
N SER A 117 -10.53 5.30 -22.21
CA SER A 117 -11.46 6.40 -21.89
C SER A 117 -11.52 6.80 -20.42
N ARG A 118 -11.00 5.96 -19.51
CA ARG A 118 -11.02 6.18 -18.05
C ARG A 118 -9.63 6.30 -17.43
N VAL A 119 -8.59 6.29 -18.25
CA VAL A 119 -7.19 6.40 -17.83
C VAL A 119 -6.62 7.75 -18.26
N ARG A 120 -6.10 8.52 -17.30
CA ARG A 120 -5.29 9.70 -17.56
C ARG A 120 -3.82 9.33 -17.44
N VAL A 121 -3.05 9.51 -18.50
CA VAL A 121 -1.59 9.30 -18.48
C VAL A 121 -0.89 10.63 -18.25
N ILE A 122 -0.03 10.71 -17.24
CA ILE A 122 0.75 11.90 -16.89
C ILE A 122 2.23 11.56 -17.00
N LYS A 123 2.93 12.19 -17.97
CA LYS A 123 4.37 12.06 -18.10
C LYS A 123 5.09 13.12 -17.26
N GLY A 124 6.00 12.70 -16.39
CA GLY A 124 6.86 13.58 -15.60
C GLY A 124 7.18 13.06 -14.20
N PHE A 125 8.04 13.79 -13.49
CA PHE A 125 8.44 13.45 -12.12
C PHE A 125 7.29 13.60 -11.13
N SER A 126 7.07 12.59 -10.29
CA SER A 126 6.02 12.57 -9.26
C SER A 126 6.12 13.77 -8.31
N GLN A 127 7.34 14.17 -7.93
CA GLN A 127 7.59 15.29 -7.01
C GLN A 127 7.06 16.64 -7.53
N GLN A 128 6.83 16.74 -8.85
CA GLN A 128 6.19 17.89 -9.49
C GLN A 128 4.72 17.59 -9.77
N LYS A 129 4.43 16.48 -10.45
CA LYS A 129 3.11 16.19 -11.01
C LYS A 129 2.04 15.85 -9.98
N LEU A 130 2.41 15.29 -8.83
CA LEU A 130 1.44 15.02 -7.75
C LEU A 130 0.82 16.31 -7.19
N ARG A 131 1.54 17.44 -7.25
CA ARG A 131 1.06 18.74 -6.73
C ARG A 131 -0.05 19.36 -7.58
N ASP A 132 -0.19 18.91 -8.82
CA ASP A 132 -1.21 19.38 -9.76
C ASP A 132 -2.54 18.59 -9.63
N LEU A 133 -2.56 17.55 -8.77
CA LEU A 133 -3.72 16.70 -8.56
C LEU A 133 -4.63 17.25 -7.46
N GLU A 134 -5.92 16.95 -7.58
CA GLU A 134 -6.92 17.36 -6.60
C GLU A 134 -6.75 16.57 -5.29
N LEU A 135 -6.77 17.29 -4.17
CA LEU A 135 -6.61 16.70 -2.84
C LEU A 135 -7.82 15.84 -2.47
N ASN A 136 -7.60 14.80 -1.65
CA ASN A 136 -8.66 13.98 -1.07
C ASN A 136 -9.61 13.33 -2.11
N THR A 137 -9.10 12.93 -3.28
CA THR A 137 -9.90 12.31 -4.35
C THR A 137 -9.60 10.83 -4.60
N MET A 138 -8.46 10.31 -4.15
CA MET A 138 -8.00 8.96 -4.46
C MET A 138 -8.48 7.93 -3.44
N ASP A 139 -8.93 6.77 -3.93
CA ASP A 139 -9.36 5.62 -3.11
C ASP A 139 -8.24 4.59 -2.97
N LEU A 140 -7.37 4.50 -3.97
CA LEU A 140 -6.21 3.63 -4.01
C LEU A 140 -5.03 4.39 -4.61
N ILE A 141 -3.86 4.29 -3.98
CA ILE A 141 -2.60 4.79 -4.51
C ILE A 141 -1.53 3.71 -4.39
N TYR A 142 -0.75 3.49 -5.45
CA TYR A 142 0.44 2.65 -5.46
C TYR A 142 1.68 3.47 -5.84
N ILE A 143 2.74 3.38 -5.03
CA ILE A 143 4.02 4.07 -5.23
C ILE A 143 5.11 3.04 -5.54
N ASP A 144 5.64 3.11 -6.77
CA ASP A 144 6.68 2.26 -7.34
C ASP A 144 7.57 3.08 -8.31
N GLY A 145 7.90 4.31 -7.90
CA GLY A 145 8.65 5.29 -8.69
C GLY A 145 10.17 5.22 -8.51
N ASP A 146 10.75 6.28 -7.92
CA ASP A 146 12.19 6.31 -7.60
C ASP A 146 12.44 5.64 -6.24
N HIS A 147 13.33 4.63 -6.22
CA HIS A 147 13.69 3.86 -5.03
C HIS A 147 14.63 4.60 -4.06
N LYS A 148 15.03 5.86 -4.34
CA LYS A 148 15.78 6.67 -3.38
C LYS A 148 14.88 7.06 -2.21
N SER A 149 15.35 6.84 -0.98
CA SER A 149 14.62 7.17 0.27
C SER A 149 13.92 8.53 0.25
N LYS A 150 14.62 9.61 -0.12
CA LYS A 150 14.04 10.96 -0.16
C LYS A 150 12.88 11.11 -1.17
N ALA A 151 12.98 10.43 -2.31
CA ALA A 151 11.93 10.44 -3.32
C ALA A 151 10.71 9.67 -2.82
N VAL A 152 10.91 8.47 -2.26
CA VAL A 152 9.85 7.66 -1.62
C VAL A 152 9.11 8.47 -0.55
N LEU A 153 9.83 9.14 0.36
CA LEU A 153 9.21 9.96 1.40
C LEU A 153 8.42 11.12 0.81
N THR A 154 8.95 11.78 -0.23
CA THR A 154 8.25 12.90 -0.88
C THR A 154 6.97 12.42 -1.57
N ASP A 155 7.03 11.30 -2.26
CA ASP A 155 5.87 10.71 -2.94
C ASP A 155 4.83 10.22 -1.93
N ALA A 156 5.27 9.68 -0.77
CA ALA A 156 4.40 9.31 0.34
C ALA A 156 3.61 10.52 0.87
N LEU A 157 4.32 11.62 1.17
CA LEU A 157 3.72 12.85 1.70
C LEU A 157 2.73 13.46 0.73
N LEU A 158 3.11 13.63 -0.53
CA LEU A 158 2.24 14.20 -1.56
C LEU A 158 1.03 13.30 -1.82
N SER A 159 1.22 11.98 -1.88
CA SER A 159 0.12 11.04 -2.08
C SER A 159 -0.84 10.98 -0.90
N TRP A 160 -0.35 11.18 0.32
CA TRP A 160 -1.19 11.16 1.52
C TRP A 160 -2.29 12.22 1.49
N ASP A 161 -1.99 13.43 0.98
CA ASP A 161 -2.96 14.51 0.84
C ASP A 161 -3.99 14.24 -0.27
N LEU A 162 -3.62 13.46 -1.28
CA LEU A 162 -4.53 13.03 -2.36
C LEU A 162 -5.47 11.91 -1.91
N LEU A 163 -5.09 11.13 -0.91
CA LEU A 163 -5.79 9.94 -0.45
C LEU A 163 -6.98 10.30 0.47
N LYS A 164 -8.14 9.71 0.17
CA LYS A 164 -9.34 9.81 1.00
C LYS A 164 -9.17 9.13 2.34
N GLU A 165 -9.93 9.57 3.35
CA GLU A 165 -10.17 8.75 4.53
C GLU A 165 -10.72 7.37 4.12
N GLY A 166 -10.17 6.30 4.69
CA GLY A 166 -10.46 4.92 4.31
C GLY A 166 -9.72 4.42 3.07
N GLY A 167 -9.05 5.30 2.32
CA GLY A 167 -8.26 4.95 1.14
C GLY A 167 -7.03 4.12 1.48
N ILE A 168 -6.53 3.37 0.50
CA ILE A 168 -5.38 2.46 0.64
C ILE A 168 -4.16 3.04 -0.07
N LEU A 169 -3.01 3.06 0.62
CA LEU A 169 -1.72 3.42 0.07
C LEU A 169 -0.78 2.21 0.11
N ILE A 170 -0.20 1.88 -1.04
CA ILE A 170 0.73 0.77 -1.22
C ILE A 170 2.10 1.35 -1.59
N PHE A 171 3.13 0.90 -0.89
CA PHE A 171 4.52 1.17 -1.20
C PHE A 171 5.18 -0.10 -1.73
N ASP A 172 5.85 0.00 -2.88
CA ASP A 172 6.78 -1.04 -3.31
C ASP A 172 8.12 -0.95 -2.57
N ASP A 173 8.96 -1.97 -2.74
CA ASP A 173 10.36 -1.96 -2.34
C ASP A 173 10.68 -1.65 -0.86
N TYR A 174 9.73 -1.85 0.07
CA TYR A 174 9.96 -1.65 1.50
C TYR A 174 11.15 -2.46 2.04
N ARG A 175 11.47 -3.60 1.40
CA ARG A 175 12.62 -4.46 1.77
C ARG A 175 13.76 -4.43 0.74
N TYR A 176 13.83 -3.42 -0.13
CA TYR A 176 14.79 -3.33 -1.22
C TYR A 176 15.64 -2.05 -1.15
N PRO A 177 16.94 -2.06 -1.48
CA PRO A 177 17.90 -3.16 -1.37
C PRO A 177 18.61 -3.14 0.03
N PRO A 178 18.88 -4.30 0.65
CA PRO A 178 19.32 -4.39 2.04
C PRO A 178 20.80 -4.03 2.28
N ASP A 179 21.57 -3.78 1.23
CA ASP A 179 23.02 -3.57 1.22
C ASP A 179 23.45 -2.09 1.11
N LEU A 180 22.51 -1.16 0.94
CA LEU A 180 22.80 0.28 0.99
C LEU A 180 22.81 0.83 2.44
N PRO A 181 23.44 1.97 2.73
CA PRO A 181 23.18 2.72 3.97
C PRO A 181 21.67 2.97 4.20
N ILE A 182 21.20 2.89 5.44
CA ILE A 182 19.76 2.90 5.78
C ILE A 182 19.03 4.14 5.27
N GLU A 183 19.68 5.31 5.31
CA GLU A 183 19.16 6.60 4.87
C GLU A 183 18.95 6.71 3.35
N LEU A 184 19.48 5.75 2.58
CA LEU A 184 19.27 5.66 1.13
C LEU A 184 18.15 4.69 0.76
N ARG A 185 17.66 3.88 1.71
CA ARG A 185 16.65 2.84 1.47
C ARG A 185 15.21 3.40 1.53
N PRO A 186 14.30 2.89 0.69
CA PRO A 186 12.85 3.04 0.84
C PRO A 186 12.35 2.70 2.25
N GLU A 187 12.88 1.62 2.85
CA GLU A 187 12.55 1.17 4.22
C GLU A 187 12.54 2.33 5.22
N TYR A 188 13.61 3.11 5.24
CA TYR A 188 13.78 4.23 6.17
C TYR A 188 12.75 5.34 5.95
N ALA A 189 12.45 5.66 4.69
CA ALA A 189 11.45 6.66 4.34
C ALA A 189 10.04 6.23 4.76
N ILE A 190 9.70 4.97 4.49
CA ILE A 190 8.40 4.39 4.85
C ILE A 190 8.27 4.32 6.38
N ASP A 191 9.32 3.95 7.11
CA ASP A 191 9.33 3.95 8.57
C ASP A 191 9.14 5.37 9.15
N VAL A 192 9.80 6.37 8.57
CA VAL A 192 9.61 7.79 8.95
C VAL A 192 8.17 8.22 8.68
N PHE A 193 7.64 7.91 7.50
CA PHE A 193 6.25 8.23 7.15
C PHE A 193 5.26 7.57 8.12
N VAL A 194 5.38 6.26 8.33
CA VAL A 194 4.52 5.51 9.25
C VAL A 194 4.62 6.04 10.67
N ARG A 195 5.80 6.52 11.07
CA ARG A 195 6.00 7.13 12.38
C ARG A 195 5.29 8.48 12.51
N LEU A 196 5.29 9.29 11.46
CA LEU A 196 4.68 10.63 11.47
C LEU A 196 3.16 10.58 11.37
N PHE A 197 2.61 9.65 10.58
CA PHE A 197 1.17 9.51 10.34
C PHE A 197 0.54 8.31 11.07
N GLY A 198 1.26 7.75 12.05
CA GLY A 198 0.91 6.49 12.70
C GLY A 198 -0.47 6.47 13.37
N ASP A 199 -0.94 7.62 13.83
CA ASP A 199 -2.27 7.82 14.38
C ASP A 199 -3.36 7.90 13.32
N GLU A 200 -3.02 8.33 12.11
CA GLU A 200 -3.92 8.46 10.96
C GLU A 200 -3.86 7.25 10.02
N LEU A 201 -3.20 6.15 10.41
CA LEU A 201 -3.06 4.98 9.54
C LEU A 201 -3.28 3.65 10.26
N LYS A 202 -3.66 2.65 9.46
CA LYS A 202 -3.70 1.24 9.85
C LYS A 202 -2.84 0.43 8.90
N ILE A 203 -1.89 -0.32 9.44
CA ILE A 203 -1.09 -1.27 8.64
C ILE A 203 -1.99 -2.44 8.23
N LEU A 204 -2.07 -2.71 6.92
CA LEU A 204 -2.80 -3.84 6.34
C LEU A 204 -1.86 -4.99 5.96
N HIS A 205 -0.63 -4.68 5.55
CA HIS A 205 0.38 -5.66 5.18
C HIS A 205 1.79 -5.09 5.38
N SER A 206 2.72 -5.94 5.79
CA SER A 206 4.15 -5.63 5.90
C SER A 206 4.95 -6.82 5.37
N GLY A 207 5.41 -6.72 4.14
CA GLY A 207 6.24 -7.71 3.46
C GLY A 207 7.30 -7.02 2.61
N TYR A 208 7.52 -7.50 1.38
CA TYR A 208 8.30 -6.75 0.39
C TYR A 208 7.63 -5.42 0.04
N GLN A 209 6.29 -5.44 -0.07
CA GLN A 209 5.45 -4.26 -0.15
C GLN A 209 4.92 -3.89 1.24
N PHE A 210 4.71 -2.60 1.47
CA PHE A 210 4.09 -2.09 2.69
C PHE A 210 2.75 -1.44 2.36
N ILE A 211 1.68 -1.87 3.03
CA ILE A 211 0.32 -1.43 2.71
C ILE A 211 -0.34 -0.84 3.94
N VAL A 212 -0.84 0.38 3.81
CA VAL A 212 -1.56 1.09 4.88
C VAL A 212 -2.93 1.56 4.40
N ARG A 213 -3.85 1.71 5.34
CA ARG A 213 -5.14 2.39 5.14
C ARG A 213 -5.13 3.71 5.90
N LYS A 214 -5.49 4.80 5.22
CA LYS A 214 -5.76 6.08 5.88
C LYS A 214 -6.98 5.95 6.76
N SER A 215 -6.79 6.26 8.04
CA SER A 215 -7.81 6.22 9.07
C SER A 215 -8.14 7.64 9.49
N LYS A 216 -9.33 7.84 10.03
CA LYS A 216 -9.67 9.11 10.65
C LYS A 216 -8.73 9.36 11.83
N THR A 217 -8.27 10.60 11.99
CA THR A 217 -7.47 10.99 13.16
C THR A 217 -8.20 10.59 14.44
N PRO A 218 -7.54 9.90 15.39
CA PRO A 218 -8.16 9.43 16.62
C PRO A 218 -8.29 10.57 17.65
N CYS A 219 -7.65 11.71 17.41
CA CYS A 219 -7.90 12.93 18.18
C CYS A 219 -9.29 13.48 17.89
N ASN A 220 -10.15 13.48 18.91
CA ASN A 220 -11.38 14.24 18.90
C ASN A 220 -11.13 15.66 19.45
N PRO A 221 -11.13 16.72 18.62
CA PRO A 221 -10.87 18.09 19.08
C PRO A 221 -11.89 18.59 20.11
N ASP A 222 -13.10 18.01 20.13
CA ASP A 222 -14.16 18.38 21.09
C ASP A 222 -13.81 18.02 22.55
N MET A 223 -12.82 17.14 22.76
CA MET A 223 -12.32 16.79 24.10
C MET A 223 -11.50 17.91 24.75
N GLY A 224 -11.10 18.91 23.96
CA GLY A 224 -10.30 20.04 24.39
C GLY A 224 -8.87 20.03 23.84
N PHE A 225 -8.21 21.16 23.97
CA PHE A 225 -6.85 21.38 23.51
C PHE A 225 -6.07 22.26 24.49
N ILE A 226 -4.74 22.20 24.38
CA ILE A 226 -3.84 23.20 24.93
C ILE A 226 -3.46 24.18 23.83
N GLU A 227 -3.50 25.48 24.14
CA GLU A 227 -3.04 26.51 23.21
C GLU A 227 -1.52 26.51 23.14
N ARG A 228 -0.98 26.53 21.92
CA ARG A 228 0.43 26.84 21.64
C ARG A 228 0.48 27.87 20.53
N TRP A 229 1.61 28.57 20.46
CA TRP A 229 1.86 29.69 19.55
C TRP A 229 1.61 29.36 18.06
N GLU A 230 1.86 28.13 17.62
CA GLU A 230 1.76 27.75 16.20
C GLU A 230 0.47 27.00 15.85
N ALA A 231 0.03 26.10 16.72
CA ALA A 231 -1.23 25.36 16.56
C ALA A 231 -1.71 24.79 17.92
N PRO A 232 -3.04 24.72 18.15
CA PRO A 232 -3.57 24.03 19.31
C PRO A 232 -3.23 22.53 19.27
N ILE A 233 -2.88 21.97 20.42
CA ILE A 233 -2.60 20.53 20.54
C ILE A 233 -3.76 19.88 21.29
N ALA A 234 -4.54 19.05 20.59
CA ALA A 234 -5.63 18.29 21.19
C ALA A 234 -5.11 17.01 21.88
N CYS A 235 -4.43 16.16 21.12
CA CYS A 235 -4.03 14.83 21.57
C CYS A 235 -2.69 14.37 20.97
N SER A 236 -2.13 13.29 21.52
CA SER A 236 -0.99 12.56 20.95
C SER A 236 -1.19 11.07 21.13
N THR A 237 -0.63 10.28 20.23
CA THR A 237 -0.73 8.82 20.30
C THR A 237 0.53 8.19 20.86
N VAL A 238 0.34 7.04 21.52
CA VAL A 238 1.42 6.20 22.03
C VAL A 238 0.97 4.74 22.00
N GLY A 239 1.53 3.97 21.06
CA GLY A 239 1.06 2.61 20.78
C GLY A 239 -0.45 2.60 20.47
N PRO A 240 -1.26 1.77 21.15
CA PRO A 240 -2.72 1.70 20.91
C PRO A 240 -3.52 2.79 21.65
N TYR A 241 -2.85 3.76 22.28
CA TYR A 241 -3.51 4.75 23.13
C TYR A 241 -3.47 6.17 22.54
N VAL A 242 -4.49 6.95 22.94
CA VAL A 242 -4.64 8.36 22.66
C VAL A 242 -4.61 9.12 23.97
N TYR A 243 -3.62 9.99 24.14
CA TYR A 243 -3.51 10.89 25.28
C TYR A 243 -4.01 12.28 24.88
N TYR A 244 -5.03 12.78 25.58
CA TYR A 244 -5.52 14.14 25.40
C TYR A 244 -4.80 15.08 26.36
N TRP A 245 -4.11 16.09 25.82
CA TRP A 245 -3.37 17.09 26.62
C TRP A 245 -4.28 17.93 27.51
N LYS A 246 -5.56 18.00 27.13
CA LYS A 246 -6.68 18.45 27.97
C LYS A 246 -7.84 17.49 27.68
N PRO A 247 -8.39 16.77 28.67
CA PRO A 247 -8.27 16.97 30.12
C PRO A 247 -7.14 16.17 30.80
N ARG A 248 -6.06 15.80 30.10
CA ARG A 248 -4.95 14.94 30.62
C ARG A 248 -5.36 13.49 30.84
N LYS A 249 -6.17 12.95 29.92
CA LYS A 249 -6.72 11.60 30.00
C LYS A 249 -6.20 10.71 28.87
N LEU A 250 -6.00 9.43 29.19
CA LEU A 250 -5.59 8.39 28.26
C LEU A 250 -6.78 7.52 27.86
N TYR A 251 -6.92 7.22 26.58
CA TYR A 251 -7.96 6.35 26.05
C TYR A 251 -7.36 5.28 25.15
N GLU A 252 -7.98 4.12 25.08
CA GLU A 252 -7.70 3.11 24.07
C GLU A 252 -8.29 3.56 22.72
N ALA A 253 -7.45 3.74 21.71
CA ALA A 253 -7.82 4.38 20.43
C ALA A 253 -8.99 3.67 19.71
N ARG A 254 -9.03 2.34 19.80
CA ARG A 254 -10.02 1.51 19.09
C ARG A 254 -11.39 1.48 19.75
N THR A 255 -11.43 1.52 21.07
CA THR A 255 -12.67 1.31 21.86
C THR A 255 -13.17 2.60 22.50
N ASN A 256 -12.36 3.66 22.46
CA ASN A 256 -12.56 4.91 23.19
C ASN A 256 -12.75 4.70 24.71
N ARG A 257 -12.22 3.60 25.25
CA ARG A 257 -12.28 3.29 26.68
C ARG A 257 -11.20 4.07 27.43
N GLU A 258 -11.61 4.79 28.47
CA GLU A 258 -10.67 5.50 29.34
C GLU A 258 -9.75 4.51 30.06
N ILE A 259 -8.46 4.82 30.09
CA ILE A 259 -7.42 4.13 30.85
C ILE A 259 -6.98 5.07 31.97
N PRO A 260 -7.48 4.88 33.21
CA PRO A 260 -7.11 5.74 34.32
C PRO A 260 -5.59 5.74 34.53
N LEU A 261 -5.01 6.93 34.68
CA LEU A 261 -3.60 7.11 35.04
C LEU A 261 -3.49 7.26 36.56
N GLU A 262 -2.57 6.52 37.18
CA GLU A 262 -2.30 6.64 38.61
C GLU A 262 -1.56 7.95 38.93
N LYS A 263 -1.49 8.28 40.22
CA LYS A 263 -0.81 9.49 40.69
C LYS A 263 0.64 9.53 40.19
N GLY A 264 0.94 10.52 39.36
CA GLY A 264 2.27 10.74 38.79
C GLY A 264 2.54 9.99 37.48
N GLU A 265 1.60 9.19 36.98
CA GLU A 265 1.70 8.57 35.65
C GLU A 265 1.29 9.51 34.52
N GLU A 266 0.44 10.50 34.79
CA GLU A 266 0.20 11.62 33.85
C GLU A 266 1.52 12.28 33.44
N ALA A 267 2.37 12.61 34.41
CA ALA A 267 3.67 13.19 34.14
C ALA A 267 4.59 12.22 33.39
N LEU A 268 4.57 10.92 33.71
CA LEU A 268 5.34 9.93 32.94
C LEU A 268 4.85 9.84 31.50
N MET A 269 3.54 9.92 31.26
CA MET A 269 2.94 9.89 29.93
C MET A 269 3.38 11.10 29.10
N GLU A 270 3.21 12.31 29.63
CA GLU A 270 3.62 13.55 28.96
C GLU A 270 5.13 13.54 28.67
N ASN A 271 5.94 13.12 29.65
CA ASN A 271 7.39 13.07 29.46
C ASN A 271 7.79 11.98 28.44
N THR A 272 7.06 10.85 28.41
CA THR A 272 7.22 9.82 27.37
C THR A 272 6.98 10.41 25.99
N LEU A 273 5.87 11.11 25.80
CA LEU A 273 5.51 11.74 24.53
C LEU A 273 6.55 12.79 24.08
N LEU A 274 7.12 13.56 25.01
CA LEU A 274 8.15 14.56 24.73
C LEU A 274 9.53 13.97 24.40
N HIS A 275 9.85 12.79 24.95
CA HIS A 275 11.17 12.17 24.82
C HIS A 275 11.20 10.93 23.93
N LEU A 276 10.08 10.60 23.28
CA LEU A 276 10.03 9.50 22.31
C LEU A 276 10.81 9.89 21.05
N ARG A 277 11.66 8.99 20.57
CA ARG A 277 12.51 9.14 19.38
C ARG A 277 12.13 8.11 18.31
N MET A 278 12.79 8.22 17.16
CA MET A 278 12.72 7.22 16.10
C MET A 278 13.04 5.80 16.61
N ALA A 279 12.53 4.79 15.92
CA ALA A 279 12.60 3.39 16.34
C ALA A 279 11.97 3.12 17.73
N PHE A 280 10.97 3.92 18.12
CA PHE A 280 10.24 3.77 19.38
C PHE A 280 11.16 3.78 20.61
N ARG A 281 12.28 4.48 20.53
CA ARG A 281 13.23 4.61 21.63
C ARG A 281 12.81 5.75 22.55
N LEU A 282 12.64 5.45 23.84
CA LEU A 282 12.39 6.43 24.88
C LEU A 282 13.70 6.75 25.62
N GLU A 283 14.18 7.98 25.48
CA GLU A 283 15.41 8.45 26.14
C GLU A 283 15.09 9.06 27.51
N VAL A 284 15.55 8.41 28.58
CA VAL A 284 15.33 8.85 29.97
C VAL A 284 16.59 8.71 30.81
N GLY A 285 16.67 9.42 31.92
CA GLY A 285 17.80 9.28 32.83
C GLY A 285 17.93 7.87 33.40
N LYS A 286 19.17 7.38 33.57
CA LYS A 286 19.47 6.02 34.08
C LYS A 286 18.73 5.68 35.39
N ARG A 287 18.55 6.67 36.28
CA ARG A 287 17.85 6.50 37.56
C ARG A 287 16.34 6.35 37.42
N GLU A 288 15.76 6.84 36.31
CA GLU A 288 14.31 6.81 36.07
C GLU A 288 13.89 5.65 35.15
N ALA A 289 14.82 5.04 34.42
CA ALA A 289 14.53 4.00 33.43
C ALA A 289 13.66 2.85 33.98
N ALA A 290 13.91 2.40 35.22
CA ALA A 290 13.10 1.35 35.85
C ALA A 290 11.64 1.79 36.08
N ARG A 291 11.42 3.07 36.41
CA ARG A 291 10.08 3.65 36.61
C ARG A 291 9.31 3.69 35.29
N TYR A 292 9.94 4.12 34.20
CA TYR A 292 9.31 4.13 32.87
C TYR A 292 9.02 2.71 32.37
N ARG A 293 9.95 1.76 32.54
CA ARG A 293 9.67 0.35 32.17
C ARG A 293 8.44 -0.19 32.87
N LYS A 294 8.35 -0.03 34.20
CA LYS A 294 7.17 -0.46 34.96
C LYS A 294 5.88 0.19 34.45
N PHE A 295 5.92 1.48 34.14
CA PHE A 295 4.78 2.21 33.58
C PHE A 295 4.37 1.68 32.20
N LEU A 296 5.32 1.52 31.28
CA LEU A 296 5.07 1.02 29.92
C LEU A 296 4.60 -0.44 29.94
N ASP A 297 5.18 -1.28 30.80
CA ASP A 297 4.75 -2.68 30.99
C ASP A 297 3.30 -2.74 31.49
N ARG A 298 2.92 -1.85 32.42
CA ARG A 298 1.52 -1.74 32.89
C ARG A 298 0.57 -1.38 31.75
N LEU A 299 1.00 -0.53 30.82
CA LEU A 299 0.25 -0.18 29.62
C LEU A 299 0.37 -1.23 28.50
N GLY A 300 1.15 -2.29 28.67
CA GLY A 300 1.40 -3.29 27.62
C GLY A 300 2.22 -2.76 26.44
N LEU A 301 2.97 -1.68 26.62
CA LEU A 301 3.79 -1.02 25.59
C LEU A 301 5.20 -1.62 25.52
N GLN A 302 5.30 -2.91 25.19
CA GLN A 302 6.58 -3.63 25.14
C GLN A 302 7.43 -3.32 23.90
N GLU A 303 6.83 -2.75 22.86
CA GLU A 303 7.51 -2.37 21.62
C GLU A 303 8.35 -1.08 21.76
N ILE A 304 8.22 -0.37 22.88
CA ILE A 304 8.98 0.85 23.17
C ILE A 304 10.24 0.48 23.96
N SER A 305 11.41 0.75 23.38
CA SER A 305 12.69 0.48 24.03
C SER A 305 13.13 1.68 24.89
N VAL A 306 13.48 1.45 26.17
CA VAL A 306 13.94 2.52 27.06
C VAL A 306 15.47 2.57 27.07
N SER A 307 16.04 3.64 26.50
CA SER A 307 17.48 3.91 26.57
C SER A 307 17.81 4.87 27.71
N ALA A 308 18.83 4.52 28.49
CA ALA A 308 19.38 5.43 29.49
C ALA A 308 20.19 6.52 28.77
N GLY A 309 19.67 7.74 28.69
CA GLY A 309 20.45 8.89 28.25
C GLY A 309 21.64 9.07 29.18
N GLU A 310 22.85 9.19 28.63
CA GLU A 310 23.99 9.70 29.39
C GLU A 310 23.57 11.07 29.90
N GLY A 311 23.61 11.25 31.23
CA GLY A 311 23.10 12.46 31.86
C GLY A 311 23.67 13.66 31.13
N MET A 312 22.78 14.44 30.53
CA MET A 312 23.09 15.71 29.90
C MET A 312 23.78 16.54 30.99
N GLN A 313 25.12 16.54 30.98
CA GLN A 313 25.88 17.47 31.78
C GLN A 313 25.42 18.83 31.27
N THR A 314 24.66 19.53 32.11
CA THR A 314 24.51 20.97 32.01
C THR A 314 25.91 21.55 31.93
N LYS A 315 26.40 21.79 30.71
CA LYS A 315 27.48 22.75 30.50
C LYS A 315 26.85 24.11 30.77
N GLN A 316 26.92 24.52 32.04
CA GLN A 316 27.05 25.93 32.36
C GLN A 316 28.33 26.41 31.69
N GLN A 317 28.20 27.28 30.69
CA GLN A 317 29.01 28.48 30.53
C GLN A 317 28.37 29.39 29.48
#